data_AF-A0A484CAR2-F1
#
_entry.id   AF-A0A484CAR2-F1
#
_cell.length_a   1.000
_cell.length_b   1.000
_cell.length_c   1.000
_cell.angle_alpha   90.00
_cell.angle_beta   90.00
_cell.angle_gamma   90.00
#
_symmetry.space_group_name_H-M   'P 1'
#
loop_
_entity.id
_entity.type
_entity.pdbx_description
1 polymer ?
#
loop_
_entity_poly.entity_id
_entity_poly.type
_entity_poly.pdbx_seq_one_letter_code
_entity_poly.pdbx_strand_id
1 'polypeptide(L)'
;MGTASQLVVFHYVDSSAVASLLVEYESSVLPHLPFPLHSADHCLVFALQPRSKSHRAFYSKVLSVWQNSKSGLTLQMVDQKHLTCNQKNMHTKLQKLHDSQEPPVAKRRGSLKTSYCQLPDQDMFLQHFALSSIGQEPILYDHLGVLFPSAELRDPVSSQGDKVVITIITGLPGSHKKRLCNFLVQLNKEQGRWVVYQPDPDSCNSFSASHLQQYLSSFLESQRGPGGKPRLLVLSPGYTDVLDVVQAVLFHPDPVVQACFTIGAVTACVDPLASCMEHRFAFPKLLEQCSQGIVSTVVFTGLTAEQKRPLMQHVHQLVRSANPTAAFILAEKGAVTRNEDVNSILSDSSFNEPQMLRARYVLYPGWCKGRFFSGSGSLVLTQQRLAFKRPLERPLFVTRCKALKSSLRPSPFRGNVYNVWGKVRFSDSDQLMEVSYNTVSGSLSIVPLTPGPKDPTTACFLIFDGVGLTEDGLKDWLRLCAKQKQTKKPKKTKSTLSPQEIKSIHMTRHLDPLPPGFFYNGYQYVDIFGEKMNFHPYMEEFIKEYLAKANREVEQFNSKLELQGQPDLFDP
;
A
#
# COMPACT_ATOMS: atom_id res chain seq x y z
N MET A 1 8.16 16.69 17.02
CA MET A 1 6.81 16.35 16.54
C MET A 1 6.42 17.43 15.55
N GLY A 2 6.52 17.16 14.25
CA GLY A 2 5.88 18.02 13.25
C GLY A 2 4.39 17.71 13.30
N THR A 3 3.68 18.44 14.14
CA THR A 3 2.23 18.35 14.28
C THR A 3 1.59 18.65 12.94
N ALA A 4 0.85 17.70 12.37
CA ALA A 4 -0.34 18.09 11.62
C ALA A 4 -1.09 19.01 12.57
N SER A 5 -1.36 20.25 12.15
CA SER A 5 -1.90 21.30 13.01
C SER A 5 -3.31 20.89 13.44
N GLN A 6 -3.42 20.15 14.54
CA GLN A 6 -4.69 19.66 15.06
C GLN A 6 -5.14 20.65 16.12
N LEU A 7 -6.05 21.54 15.74
CA LEU A 7 -6.83 22.30 16.70
C LEU A 7 -7.90 21.37 17.27
N VAL A 8 -7.86 21.19 18.59
CA VAL A 8 -8.83 20.36 19.30
C VAL A 8 -9.78 21.30 20.01
N VAL A 9 -11.02 21.39 19.54
CA VAL A 9 -12.06 22.22 20.15
C VAL A 9 -12.93 21.33 21.02
N PHE A 10 -13.01 21.64 22.31
CA PHE A 10 -13.85 20.91 23.25
C PHE A 10 -15.08 21.74 23.62
N HIS A 11 -16.25 21.19 23.30
CA HIS A 11 -17.52 21.77 23.65
C HIS A 11 -18.15 20.99 24.80
N TYR A 12 -18.32 21.68 25.92
CA TYR A 12 -19.00 21.16 27.09
C TYR A 12 -20.36 21.84 27.25
N VAL A 13 -21.41 21.02 27.29
CA VAL A 13 -22.72 21.40 27.81
C VAL A 13 -22.91 20.56 29.07
N ASP A 14 -23.62 21.11 30.06
CA ASP A 14 -23.95 20.57 31.38
C ASP A 14 -23.81 19.05 31.61
N SER A 15 -23.64 18.65 32.88
CA SER A 15 -23.40 17.26 33.30
C SER A 15 -24.38 16.17 32.83
N SER A 16 -25.54 16.55 32.26
CA SER A 16 -26.55 15.67 31.68
C SER A 16 -26.55 15.61 30.14
N ALA A 17 -25.76 16.43 29.45
CA ALA A 17 -25.69 16.49 27.99
C ALA A 17 -24.47 15.73 27.45
N VAL A 18 -24.49 15.43 26.14
CA VAL A 18 -23.36 14.78 25.45
C VAL A 18 -22.23 15.78 25.27
N ALA A 19 -21.10 15.56 25.95
CA ALA A 19 -19.89 16.35 25.68
C ALA A 19 -19.34 16.01 24.29
N SER A 20 -18.90 17.02 23.54
CA SER A 20 -18.44 16.85 22.15
C SER A 20 -17.01 17.35 21.99
N LEU A 21 -16.13 16.44 21.60
CA LEU A 21 -14.75 16.74 21.26
C LEU A 21 -14.64 16.86 19.73
N LEU A 22 -14.39 18.06 19.25
CA LEU A 22 -14.21 18.36 17.84
C LEU A 22 -12.72 18.40 17.53
N VAL A 23 -12.30 17.63 16.53
CA VAL A 23 -10.91 17.55 16.08
C VAL A 23 -10.86 18.04 14.64
N GLU A 24 -10.25 19.20 14.44
CA GLU A 24 -9.96 19.73 13.12
C GLU A 24 -8.65 19.12 12.63
N TYR A 25 -8.63 18.68 11.37
CA TYR A 25 -7.48 17.99 10.79
C TYR A 25 -7.11 18.59 9.43
N GLU A 26 -5.82 18.53 9.09
CA GLU A 26 -5.34 18.97 7.79
C GLU A 26 -5.76 18.00 6.67
N SER A 27 -5.99 18.51 5.46
CA SER A 27 -6.35 17.68 4.30
C SER A 27 -5.31 16.61 3.97
N SER A 28 -4.07 16.75 4.45
CA SER A 28 -2.99 15.75 4.34
C SER A 28 -3.32 14.41 5.03
N VAL A 29 -4.26 14.41 5.99
CA VAL A 29 -4.69 13.21 6.74
C VAL A 29 -5.81 12.44 6.02
N LEU A 30 -6.55 13.09 5.11
CA LEU A 30 -7.68 12.48 4.38
C LEU A 30 -7.36 11.13 3.73
N PRO A 31 -6.20 10.92 3.07
CA PRO A 31 -5.89 9.65 2.44
C PRO A 31 -5.74 8.47 3.43
N HIS A 32 -5.58 8.76 4.72
CA HIS A 32 -5.42 7.77 5.79
C HIS A 32 -6.70 7.57 6.61
N LEU A 33 -7.73 8.39 6.37
CA LEU A 33 -9.03 8.28 7.02
C LEU A 33 -10.01 7.53 6.09
N PRO A 34 -10.85 6.63 6.64
CA PRO A 34 -12.00 6.10 5.91
C PRO A 34 -12.85 7.20 5.29
N PHE A 35 -13.30 7.00 4.05
CA PHE A 35 -14.21 7.94 3.38
C PHE A 35 -15.49 8.32 4.19
N PRO A 36 -16.10 7.47 5.06
CA PRO A 36 -17.25 7.89 5.86
C PRO A 36 -16.91 8.94 6.92
N LEU A 37 -15.61 9.10 7.24
CA LEU A 37 -15.11 10.10 8.17
C LEU A 37 -14.66 11.38 7.44
N HIS A 38 -14.78 11.44 6.12
CA HIS A 38 -14.44 12.64 5.36
C HIS A 38 -15.58 13.65 5.51
N SER A 39 -15.25 14.85 5.96
CA SER A 39 -16.17 15.98 6.02
C SER A 39 -15.59 17.16 5.23
N ALA A 40 -16.48 17.98 4.65
CA ALA A 40 -16.11 19.19 3.92
C ALA A 40 -15.40 20.20 4.84
N ASP A 41 -15.74 20.21 6.13
CA ASP A 41 -15.14 21.09 7.13
C ASP A 41 -13.87 20.50 7.77
N HIS A 42 -13.41 19.33 7.32
CA HIS A 42 -12.26 18.60 7.88
C HIS A 42 -12.29 18.49 9.41
N CYS A 43 -13.46 18.17 9.94
CA CYS A 43 -13.73 18.09 11.37
C CYS A 43 -14.33 16.73 11.73
N LEU A 44 -13.79 16.10 12.77
CA LEU A 44 -14.33 14.90 13.40
C LEU A 44 -14.94 15.25 14.75
N VAL A 45 -16.07 14.62 15.10
CA VAL A 45 -16.72 14.81 16.40
C VAL A 45 -16.74 13.48 17.16
N PHE A 46 -16.11 13.47 18.33
CA PHE A 46 -16.20 12.38 19.28
C PHE A 46 -17.21 12.73 20.37
N ALA A 47 -18.29 11.95 20.43
CA ALA A 47 -19.32 12.08 21.47
C ALA A 47 -18.90 11.34 22.74
N LEU A 48 -18.83 12.04 23.85
CA LEU A 48 -18.63 11.47 25.18
C LEU A 48 -19.99 11.43 25.89
N GLN A 49 -20.57 10.23 25.99
CA GLN A 49 -21.85 10.05 26.68
C GLN A 49 -21.74 10.44 28.15
N PRO A 50 -22.71 11.18 28.70
CA PRO A 50 -22.70 11.59 30.11
C PRO A 50 -22.64 10.37 31.03
N ARG A 51 -21.96 10.51 32.17
CA ARG A 51 -21.81 9.47 33.22
C ARG A 51 -21.11 8.16 32.79
N SER A 52 -20.70 8.03 31.53
CA SER A 52 -19.98 6.87 31.01
C SER A 52 -18.54 6.74 31.56
N LYS A 53 -17.96 5.53 31.43
CA LYS A 53 -16.55 5.30 31.79
C LYS A 53 -15.60 6.15 30.96
N SER A 54 -15.88 6.30 29.67
CA SER A 54 -15.08 7.13 28.74
C SER A 54 -15.14 8.60 29.12
N HIS A 55 -16.33 9.12 29.45
CA HIS A 55 -16.49 10.48 29.96
C HIS A 55 -15.65 10.70 31.22
N ARG A 56 -15.82 9.88 32.26
CA ARG A 56 -15.03 10.00 33.50
C ARG A 56 -13.52 9.90 33.26
N ALA A 57 -13.09 8.97 32.40
CA ALA A 57 -11.68 8.80 32.06
C ALA A 57 -11.10 10.00 31.29
N PHE A 58 -11.86 10.61 30.38
CA PHE A 58 -11.42 11.81 29.65
C PHE A 58 -11.14 12.98 30.61
N TYR A 59 -12.10 13.31 31.49
CA TYR A 59 -11.93 14.42 32.44
C TYR A 59 -10.81 14.19 33.47
N SER A 60 -10.65 12.95 33.95
CA SER A 60 -9.65 12.62 34.97
C SER A 60 -8.24 12.45 34.44
N LYS A 61 -8.07 11.91 33.22
CA LYS A 61 -6.76 11.50 32.69
C LYS A 61 -6.29 12.28 31.47
N VAL A 62 -7.20 12.82 30.66
CA VAL A 62 -6.86 13.40 29.34
C VAL A 62 -6.94 14.93 29.38
N LEU A 63 -8.02 15.48 29.93
CA LEU A 63 -8.30 16.91 29.92
C LEU A 63 -7.18 17.74 30.56
N SER A 64 -6.71 17.34 31.75
CA SER A 64 -5.62 18.03 32.47
C SER A 64 -4.30 18.00 31.70
N VAL A 65 -4.04 16.94 30.94
CA VAL A 65 -2.81 16.80 30.14
C VAL A 65 -2.87 17.68 28.89
N TRP A 66 -4.03 17.75 28.24
CA TRP A 66 -4.22 18.51 27.00
C TRP A 66 -4.39 20.01 27.22
N GLN A 67 -4.79 20.43 28.42
CA GLN A 67 -4.74 21.84 28.83
C GLN A 67 -3.30 22.36 29.02
N ASN A 68 -2.33 21.47 29.24
CA ASN A 68 -0.93 21.87 29.41
C ASN A 68 -0.28 22.16 28.05
N SER A 69 0.27 23.37 27.90
CA SER A 69 0.92 23.89 26.68
C SER A 69 2.15 23.09 26.22
N LYS A 70 2.64 22.15 27.04
CA LYS A 70 3.79 21.28 26.73
C LYS A 70 3.43 20.07 25.86
N SER A 71 2.14 19.80 25.62
CA SER A 71 1.67 18.61 24.88
C SER A 71 1.72 18.77 23.35
N GLY A 72 1.96 19.97 22.84
CA GLY A 72 1.96 20.26 21.40
C GLY A 72 0.57 20.24 20.74
N LEU A 73 -0.50 20.00 21.51
CA LEU A 73 -1.90 20.07 21.08
C LEU A 73 -2.52 21.33 21.68
N THR A 74 -3.28 22.07 20.87
CA THR A 74 -4.02 23.26 21.33
C THR A 74 -5.45 22.85 21.63
N LEU A 75 -5.77 22.60 22.91
CA LEU A 75 -7.13 22.38 23.36
C LEU A 75 -7.82 23.72 23.63
N GLN A 76 -8.90 24.02 22.91
CA GLN A 76 -9.72 25.20 23.14
C GLN A 76 -11.07 24.80 23.71
N MET A 77 -11.42 25.30 24.90
CA MET A 77 -12.77 25.17 25.43
C MET A 77 -13.67 26.24 24.82
N VAL A 78 -14.78 25.83 24.22
CA VAL A 78 -15.62 26.71 23.41
C VAL A 78 -17.09 26.51 23.77
N ASP A 79 -17.81 27.62 23.95
CA ASP A 79 -19.26 27.63 24.17
C ASP A 79 -20.03 27.41 22.87
N GLN A 80 -21.26 26.90 22.98
CA GLN A 80 -22.15 26.58 21.84
C GLN A 80 -22.28 27.71 20.82
N LYS A 81 -22.21 28.97 21.26
CA LYS A 81 -22.37 30.16 20.40
C LYS A 81 -21.27 30.24 19.34
N HIS A 82 -20.06 29.81 19.66
CA HIS A 82 -18.87 29.92 18.83
C HIS A 82 -18.67 28.73 17.87
N LEU A 83 -19.49 27.67 17.99
CA LEU A 83 -19.49 26.57 17.03
C LEU A 83 -20.06 26.99 15.67
N THR A 84 -19.49 26.46 14.59
CA THR A 84 -20.02 26.64 13.23
C THR A 84 -21.40 25.95 13.09
N CYS A 85 -22.17 26.31 12.05
CA CYS A 85 -23.48 25.69 11.79
C CYS A 85 -23.38 24.16 11.65
N ASN A 86 -22.35 23.67 10.96
CA ASN A 86 -22.13 22.24 10.74
C ASN A 86 -21.75 21.51 12.03
N GLN A 87 -20.90 22.10 12.86
CA GLN A 87 -20.55 21.57 14.18
C GLN A 87 -21.77 21.50 15.11
N LYS A 88 -22.62 22.54 15.10
CA LYS A 88 -23.91 22.54 15.82
C LYS A 88 -24.82 21.41 15.34
N ASN A 89 -24.96 21.25 14.02
CA ASN A 89 -25.78 20.19 13.43
C ASN A 89 -25.27 18.79 13.81
N MET A 90 -23.95 18.57 13.78
CA MET A 90 -23.34 17.31 14.22
C MET A 90 -23.62 17.02 15.69
N HIS A 91 -23.41 18.02 16.56
CA HIS A 91 -23.70 17.91 17.99
C HIS A 91 -25.19 17.61 18.25
N THR A 92 -26.11 18.32 17.60
CA THR A 92 -27.56 18.08 17.75
C THR A 92 -27.97 16.68 17.30
N LYS A 93 -27.38 16.15 16.22
CA LYS A 93 -27.62 14.76 15.78
C LYS A 93 -27.13 13.75 16.81
N LEU A 94 -25.96 13.97 17.39
CA LEU A 94 -25.39 13.11 18.44
C LEU A 94 -26.18 13.17 19.74
N GLN A 95 -26.67 14.34 20.14
CA GLN A 95 -27.54 14.49 21.30
C GLN A 95 -28.86 13.74 21.07
N LYS A 96 -29.53 13.92 19.93
CA LYS A 96 -30.75 13.16 19.57
C LYS A 96 -30.52 11.65 19.57
N LEU A 97 -29.36 11.20 19.10
CA LEU A 97 -28.99 9.78 19.14
C LEU A 97 -28.90 9.29 20.60
N HIS A 98 -28.24 10.06 21.47
CA HIS A 98 -28.14 9.72 22.88
C HIS A 98 -29.52 9.70 23.56
N ASP A 99 -30.34 10.73 23.35
CA ASP A 99 -31.70 10.83 23.90
C ASP A 99 -32.59 9.65 23.46
N SER A 100 -32.37 9.13 22.25
CA SER A 100 -33.08 7.96 21.73
C SER A 100 -32.59 6.62 22.31
N GLN A 101 -31.36 6.58 22.82
CA GLN A 101 -30.72 5.39 23.39
C GLN A 101 -30.87 5.31 24.92
N GLU A 102 -31.11 6.43 25.60
CA GLU A 102 -31.48 6.38 27.01
C GLU A 102 -32.82 5.63 27.16
N PRO A 103 -32.93 4.68 28.11
CA PRO A 103 -34.22 4.07 28.40
C PRO A 103 -35.17 5.21 28.81
N PRO A 104 -36.34 5.37 28.17
CA PRO A 104 -37.20 6.50 28.48
C PRO A 104 -37.56 6.43 29.96
N VAL A 105 -37.16 7.45 30.72
CA VAL A 105 -37.54 7.67 32.12
C VAL A 105 -39.00 8.09 32.17
N ALA A 106 -39.88 7.19 31.72
CA ALA A 106 -41.33 7.15 31.92
C ALA A 106 -41.91 6.13 30.94
N LYS A 107 -42.44 5.03 31.46
CA LYS A 107 -43.70 4.37 31.07
C LYS A 107 -44.35 4.74 29.70
N ARG A 108 -43.62 4.70 28.58
CA ARG A 108 -44.15 4.63 27.21
C ARG A 108 -43.66 3.42 26.43
N ARG A 109 -43.21 2.38 27.16
CA ARG A 109 -43.42 0.99 26.73
C ARG A 109 -44.86 0.53 26.98
N GLY A 110 -45.83 1.45 26.85
CA GLY A 110 -47.15 1.13 26.32
C GLY A 110 -46.98 0.78 24.84
N SER A 111 -46.30 -0.35 24.63
CA SER A 111 -46.58 -1.32 23.59
C SER A 111 -46.90 -0.75 22.20
N LEU A 112 -45.84 -0.35 21.49
CA LEU A 112 -45.83 -0.45 20.03
C LEU A 112 -46.32 -1.85 19.60
N LYS A 113 -45.94 -2.90 20.37
CA LYS A 113 -46.45 -4.28 20.26
C LYS A 113 -47.99 -4.45 20.30
N THR A 114 -48.76 -3.55 20.92
CA THR A 114 -50.24 -3.59 20.94
C THR A 114 -50.82 -2.71 19.85
N SER A 115 -50.04 -1.79 19.28
CA SER A 115 -50.37 -1.04 18.07
C SER A 115 -50.20 -1.88 16.79
N TYR A 116 -49.37 -2.93 16.81
CA TYR A 116 -49.23 -3.89 15.70
C TYR A 116 -50.56 -4.51 15.27
N CYS A 117 -51.49 -4.72 16.20
CA CYS A 117 -52.81 -5.25 15.89
C CYS A 117 -53.69 -4.26 15.09
N GLN A 118 -53.32 -2.97 15.01
CA GLN A 118 -54.06 -1.92 14.30
C GLN A 118 -53.36 -1.43 13.02
N LEU A 119 -52.09 -1.79 12.81
CA LEU A 119 -51.30 -1.38 11.64
C LEU A 119 -50.39 -2.55 11.20
N PRO A 120 -50.92 -3.54 10.45
CA PRO A 120 -50.15 -4.70 10.00
C PRO A 120 -48.89 -4.32 9.20
N ASP A 121 -48.90 -3.17 8.52
CA ASP A 121 -47.78 -2.68 7.70
C ASP A 121 -46.82 -1.74 8.43
N GLN A 122 -46.98 -1.52 9.75
CA GLN A 122 -46.13 -0.56 10.49
C GLN A 122 -44.64 -0.96 10.47
N ASP A 123 -44.35 -2.25 10.59
CA ASP A 123 -42.97 -2.75 10.49
C ASP A 123 -42.38 -2.53 9.12
N MET A 124 -43.17 -2.81 8.09
CA MET A 124 -42.82 -2.57 6.71
C MET A 124 -42.55 -1.09 6.44
N PHE A 125 -43.43 -0.22 6.93
CA PHE A 125 -43.25 1.22 6.85
C PHE A 125 -42.00 1.69 7.59
N LEU A 126 -41.74 1.20 8.81
CA LEU A 126 -40.56 1.59 9.59
C LEU A 126 -39.26 1.12 8.94
N GLN A 127 -39.24 -0.09 8.38
CA GLN A 127 -38.10 -0.60 7.64
C GLN A 127 -37.87 0.21 6.35
N HIS A 128 -38.95 0.49 5.61
CA HIS A 128 -38.90 1.31 4.40
C HIS A 128 -38.41 2.71 4.72
N PHE A 129 -39.04 3.38 5.69
CA PHE A 129 -38.66 4.70 6.19
C PHE A 129 -37.19 4.74 6.60
N ALA A 130 -36.72 3.75 7.38
CA ALA A 130 -35.32 3.69 7.80
C ALA A 130 -34.35 3.65 6.61
N LEU A 131 -34.71 3.10 5.45
CA LEU A 131 -33.84 3.07 4.27
C LEU A 131 -34.07 4.25 3.32
N SER A 132 -35.32 4.64 3.09
CA SER A 132 -35.67 5.75 2.20
C SER A 132 -35.34 7.12 2.79
N SER A 133 -35.24 7.25 4.11
CA SER A 133 -34.97 8.53 4.78
C SER A 133 -33.50 8.89 4.89
N ILE A 134 -32.58 7.98 4.52
CA ILE A 134 -31.13 8.19 4.67
C ILE A 134 -30.53 8.92 3.46
N GLY A 135 -31.15 8.85 2.29
CA GLY A 135 -30.61 9.45 1.07
C GLY A 135 -31.68 9.91 0.08
N GLN A 136 -31.28 10.83 -0.81
CA GLN A 136 -32.10 11.29 -1.95
C GLN A 136 -32.00 10.36 -3.16
N GLU A 137 -31.22 9.27 -3.06
CA GLU A 137 -31.00 8.33 -4.16
C GLU A 137 -32.03 7.19 -4.12
N PRO A 138 -32.60 6.80 -5.27
CA PRO A 138 -33.64 5.79 -5.34
C PRO A 138 -33.08 4.38 -5.09
N ILE A 139 -33.93 3.52 -4.55
CA ILE A 139 -33.68 2.09 -4.39
C ILE A 139 -34.11 1.37 -5.68
N LEU A 140 -33.31 0.41 -6.16
CA LEU A 140 -33.65 -0.37 -7.34
C LEU A 140 -34.80 -1.31 -7.03
N TYR A 141 -35.74 -1.44 -7.98
CA TYR A 141 -36.92 -2.29 -7.80
C TYR A 141 -36.56 -3.75 -7.47
N ASP A 142 -35.58 -4.31 -8.17
CA ASP A 142 -35.11 -5.69 -7.97
C ASP A 142 -34.51 -5.93 -6.58
N HIS A 143 -34.07 -4.87 -5.88
CA HIS A 143 -33.53 -4.98 -4.54
C HIS A 143 -34.59 -4.83 -3.44
N LEU A 144 -35.81 -4.39 -3.78
CA LEU A 144 -36.86 -4.14 -2.79
C LEU A 144 -37.27 -5.42 -2.07
N GLY A 145 -37.49 -6.53 -2.79
CA GLY A 145 -37.86 -7.81 -2.17
C GLY A 145 -36.78 -8.33 -1.20
N VAL A 146 -35.51 -8.11 -1.52
CA VAL A 146 -34.38 -8.54 -0.67
C VAL A 146 -34.21 -7.62 0.55
N LEU A 147 -34.45 -6.31 0.39
CA LEU A 147 -34.35 -5.33 1.48
C LEU A 147 -35.55 -5.35 2.43
N PHE A 148 -36.71 -5.78 1.92
CA PHE A 148 -37.99 -5.82 2.62
C PHE A 148 -38.64 -7.20 2.47
N PRO A 149 -38.17 -8.23 3.20
CA PRO A 149 -38.70 -9.60 3.08
C PRO A 149 -40.19 -9.72 3.45
N SER A 150 -40.72 -8.77 4.22
CA SER A 150 -42.14 -8.73 4.59
C SER A 150 -43.03 -8.05 3.55
N ALA A 151 -42.45 -7.47 2.48
CA ALA A 151 -43.21 -7.04 1.32
C ALA A 151 -43.53 -8.29 0.51
N GLU A 152 -44.80 -8.60 0.28
CA GLU A 152 -45.25 -9.65 -0.66
C GLU A 152 -44.95 -9.23 -2.12
N LEU A 153 -43.70 -8.87 -2.41
CA LEU A 153 -43.21 -8.62 -3.75
C LEU A 153 -42.88 -9.98 -4.36
N ARG A 154 -43.43 -10.26 -5.54
CA ARG A 154 -43.11 -11.47 -6.30
C ARG A 154 -41.59 -11.63 -6.34
N ASP A 155 -41.11 -12.82 -6.01
CA ASP A 155 -39.70 -13.16 -6.20
C ASP A 155 -39.30 -12.73 -7.62
N PRO A 156 -38.26 -11.89 -7.78
CA PRO A 156 -37.73 -11.64 -9.11
C PRO A 156 -37.36 -13.02 -9.66
N VAL A 157 -37.98 -13.39 -10.79
CA VAL A 157 -37.70 -14.64 -11.49
C VAL A 157 -36.18 -14.75 -11.57
N SER A 158 -35.60 -15.66 -10.80
CA SER A 158 -34.16 -15.78 -10.66
C SER A 158 -33.62 -16.37 -11.96
N SER A 159 -33.46 -15.51 -12.96
CA SER A 159 -32.69 -15.76 -14.18
C SER A 159 -31.19 -15.81 -13.84
N GLN A 160 -30.83 -16.49 -12.74
CA GLN A 160 -29.46 -16.68 -12.26
C GLN A 160 -28.76 -17.85 -12.97
N GLY A 161 -29.52 -18.71 -13.66
CA GLY A 161 -29.01 -19.93 -14.29
C GLY A 161 -27.85 -19.71 -15.28
N ASP A 162 -27.86 -18.61 -16.05
CA ASP A 162 -26.97 -18.50 -17.23
C ASP A 162 -25.90 -17.39 -17.16
N LYS A 163 -25.87 -16.57 -16.11
CA LYS A 163 -24.89 -15.45 -15.99
C LYS A 163 -23.51 -15.92 -15.53
N VAL A 164 -22.44 -15.45 -16.16
CA VAL A 164 -21.05 -15.67 -15.72
C VAL A 164 -20.83 -14.99 -14.37
N VAL A 165 -20.41 -15.77 -13.38
CA VAL A 165 -20.13 -15.27 -12.02
C VAL A 165 -18.71 -14.70 -11.98
N ILE A 166 -18.61 -13.48 -11.45
CA ILE A 166 -17.36 -12.77 -11.23
C ILE A 166 -17.05 -12.76 -9.73
N THR A 167 -15.85 -13.20 -9.36
CA THR A 167 -15.31 -13.03 -8.01
C THR A 167 -14.19 -12.00 -8.07
N ILE A 168 -14.32 -10.92 -7.29
CA ILE A 168 -13.32 -9.84 -7.25
C ILE A 168 -12.37 -10.10 -6.08
N ILE A 169 -11.07 -10.17 -6.36
CA ILE A 169 -10.03 -10.30 -5.35
C ILE A 169 -9.24 -8.99 -5.31
N THR A 170 -9.30 -8.32 -4.16
CA THR A 170 -8.64 -7.04 -3.91
C THR A 170 -7.63 -7.14 -2.78
N GLY A 171 -6.78 -6.12 -2.63
CA GLY A 171 -5.81 -6.03 -1.55
C GLY A 171 -4.63 -5.14 -1.90
N LEU A 172 -4.00 -4.55 -0.89
CA LEU A 172 -2.82 -3.70 -1.07
C LEU A 172 -1.64 -4.47 -1.69
N PRO A 173 -0.64 -3.78 -2.28
CA PRO A 173 0.59 -4.43 -2.70
C PRO A 173 1.25 -5.17 -1.50
N GLY A 174 1.73 -6.39 -1.74
CA GLY A 174 2.30 -7.24 -0.69
C GLY A 174 1.27 -8.13 0.05
N SER A 175 -0.03 -7.94 -0.15
CA SER A 175 -1.10 -8.76 0.47
C SER A 175 -1.19 -10.23 0.01
N HIS A 176 -0.24 -10.70 -0.80
CA HIS A 176 -0.24 -12.05 -1.37
C HIS A 176 -1.50 -12.44 -2.19
N LYS A 177 -2.33 -11.48 -2.63
CA LYS A 177 -3.54 -11.74 -3.44
C LYS A 177 -3.32 -12.56 -4.72
N LYS A 178 -2.19 -12.35 -5.41
CA LYS A 178 -1.80 -13.15 -6.58
C LYS A 178 -1.62 -14.63 -6.23
N ARG A 179 -0.99 -14.91 -5.08
CA ARG A 179 -0.76 -16.28 -4.60
C ARG A 179 -2.07 -16.95 -4.19
N LEU A 180 -2.97 -16.22 -3.54
CA LEU A 180 -4.32 -16.69 -3.24
C LEU A 180 -5.07 -17.06 -4.53
N CYS A 181 -5.08 -16.17 -5.53
CA CYS A 181 -5.74 -16.42 -6.81
C CYS A 181 -5.20 -17.68 -7.50
N ASN A 182 -3.87 -17.79 -7.63
CA ASN A 182 -3.22 -18.95 -8.23
C ASN A 182 -3.57 -20.25 -7.50
N PHE A 183 -3.62 -20.19 -6.16
CA PHE A 183 -3.98 -21.34 -5.33
C PHE A 183 -5.45 -21.75 -5.51
N LEU A 184 -6.38 -20.80 -5.57
CA LEU A 184 -7.80 -21.06 -5.83
C LEU A 184 -8.02 -21.68 -7.22
N VAL A 185 -7.33 -21.18 -8.24
CA VAL A 185 -7.37 -21.75 -9.59
C VAL A 185 -6.81 -23.16 -9.59
N GLN A 186 -5.69 -23.41 -8.90
CA GLN A 186 -5.06 -24.74 -8.82
C GLN A 186 -5.94 -25.78 -8.13
N LEU A 187 -6.58 -25.42 -7.01
CA LEU A 187 -7.47 -26.32 -6.28
C LEU A 187 -8.73 -26.69 -7.08
N ASN A 188 -9.28 -25.74 -7.84
CA ASN A 188 -10.57 -25.93 -8.51
C ASN A 188 -10.45 -26.27 -10.00
N LYS A 189 -9.26 -26.61 -10.51
CA LYS A 189 -9.05 -26.95 -11.94
C LYS A 189 -9.98 -28.05 -12.44
N GLU A 190 -10.34 -28.98 -11.57
CA GLU A 190 -11.19 -30.13 -11.89
C GLU A 190 -12.70 -29.80 -11.80
N GLN A 191 -13.07 -28.74 -11.07
CA GLN A 191 -14.47 -28.41 -10.76
C GLN A 191 -15.09 -27.41 -11.75
N GLY A 192 -14.32 -26.82 -12.65
CA GLY A 192 -14.86 -25.89 -13.65
C GLY A 192 -13.82 -25.18 -14.49
N ARG A 193 -14.29 -24.35 -15.42
CA ARG A 193 -13.46 -23.51 -16.28
C ARG A 193 -13.18 -22.16 -15.59
N TRP A 194 -11.94 -21.96 -15.15
CA TRP A 194 -11.52 -20.74 -14.45
C TRP A 194 -10.73 -19.82 -15.37
N VAL A 195 -11.11 -18.55 -15.38
CA VAL A 195 -10.39 -17.51 -16.12
C VAL A 195 -10.01 -16.40 -15.16
N VAL A 196 -8.76 -15.92 -15.25
CA VAL A 196 -8.24 -14.85 -14.39
C VAL A 196 -8.02 -13.61 -15.24
N TYR A 197 -8.65 -12.51 -14.86
CA TYR A 197 -8.30 -11.18 -15.34
C TYR A 197 -7.25 -10.57 -14.40
N GLN A 198 -6.12 -10.21 -14.98
CA GLN A 198 -5.11 -9.41 -14.34
C GLN A 198 -4.75 -8.23 -15.26
N PRO A 199 -4.73 -6.99 -14.75
CA PRO A 199 -4.26 -5.83 -15.49
C PRO A 199 -2.84 -6.07 -16.02
N ASP A 200 -2.57 -5.60 -17.24
CA ASP A 200 -1.25 -5.75 -17.87
C ASP A 200 -0.18 -5.08 -17.00
N PRO A 201 0.84 -5.81 -16.51
CA PRO A 201 1.93 -5.24 -15.73
C PRO A 201 2.76 -4.20 -16.51
N ASP A 202 2.69 -4.17 -17.84
CA ASP A 202 3.37 -3.20 -18.69
C ASP A 202 2.63 -1.85 -18.73
N SER A 203 1.33 -1.83 -18.41
CA SER A 203 0.56 -0.60 -18.29
C SER A 203 0.83 0.07 -16.94
N CYS A 204 1.52 1.21 -16.96
CA CYS A 204 1.89 2.00 -15.76
C CYS A 204 0.67 2.62 -15.03
N ASN A 205 -0.54 2.32 -15.50
CA ASN A 205 -1.73 3.04 -15.11
C ASN A 205 -2.39 2.36 -13.91
N SER A 206 -2.91 3.21 -13.03
CA SER A 206 -3.96 2.87 -12.09
C SER A 206 -5.10 2.10 -12.78
N PHE A 207 -5.98 1.51 -11.98
CA PHE A 207 -7.14 0.79 -12.50
C PHE A 207 -7.88 1.57 -13.60
N SER A 208 -8.07 0.92 -14.75
CA SER A 208 -8.84 1.44 -15.87
C SER A 208 -10.13 0.66 -16.03
N ALA A 209 -11.26 1.35 -15.80
CA ALA A 209 -12.59 0.78 -16.00
C ALA A 209 -12.82 0.38 -17.46
N SER A 210 -12.38 1.20 -18.42
CA SER A 210 -12.55 0.92 -19.85
C SER A 210 -11.78 -0.31 -20.30
N HIS A 211 -10.57 -0.52 -19.79
CA HIS A 211 -9.78 -1.72 -20.10
C HIS A 211 -10.47 -2.99 -19.57
N LEU A 212 -11.00 -2.95 -18.34
CA LEU A 212 -11.77 -4.06 -17.79
C LEU A 212 -13.02 -4.34 -18.63
N GLN A 213 -13.77 -3.31 -18.99
CA GLN A 213 -14.98 -3.44 -19.81
C GLN A 213 -14.68 -4.01 -21.20
N GLN A 214 -13.63 -3.53 -21.88
CA GLN A 214 -13.18 -4.10 -23.16
C GLN A 214 -12.79 -5.58 -23.03
N TYR A 215 -12.14 -5.96 -21.93
CA TYR A 215 -11.83 -7.36 -21.65
C TYR A 215 -13.11 -8.19 -21.45
N LEU A 216 -14.12 -7.68 -20.75
CA LEU A 216 -15.39 -8.38 -20.55
C LEU A 216 -16.12 -8.62 -21.88
N SER A 217 -16.17 -7.63 -22.77
CA SER A 217 -16.70 -7.80 -24.14
C SER A 217 -15.94 -8.87 -24.92
N SER A 218 -14.62 -8.75 -24.98
CA SER A 218 -13.74 -9.70 -25.69
C SER A 218 -13.86 -11.12 -25.12
N PHE A 219 -14.02 -11.21 -23.80
CA PHE A 219 -14.23 -12.48 -23.11
C PHE A 219 -15.51 -13.14 -23.61
N LEU A 220 -16.66 -12.46 -23.59
CA LEU A 220 -17.92 -13.04 -24.06
C LEU A 220 -17.86 -13.49 -25.53
N GLU A 221 -17.20 -12.72 -26.40
CA GLU A 221 -17.00 -13.11 -27.81
C GLU A 221 -16.22 -14.43 -27.94
N SER A 222 -15.18 -14.61 -27.11
CA SER A 222 -14.35 -15.83 -27.11
C SER A 222 -15.03 -17.07 -26.50
N GLN A 223 -16.14 -16.89 -25.77
CA GLN A 223 -16.80 -17.98 -25.03
C GLN A 223 -17.87 -18.75 -25.84
N ARG A 224 -18.07 -18.46 -27.14
CA ARG A 224 -19.06 -19.14 -28.01
C ARG A 224 -18.72 -20.61 -28.40
N GLY A 225 -17.98 -21.34 -27.56
CA GLY A 225 -17.59 -22.75 -27.79
C GLY A 225 -18.23 -23.73 -26.80
N PRO A 226 -18.30 -25.03 -27.11
CA PRO A 226 -18.85 -26.07 -26.23
C PRO A 226 -17.89 -26.35 -25.05
N GLY A 227 -18.01 -25.55 -23.99
CA GLY A 227 -17.30 -25.75 -22.73
C GLY A 227 -18.18 -25.28 -21.58
N GLY A 228 -18.12 -25.97 -20.44
CA GLY A 228 -18.93 -25.63 -19.26
C GLY A 228 -18.79 -24.16 -18.84
N LYS A 229 -19.79 -23.68 -18.10
CA LYS A 229 -19.93 -22.27 -17.69
C LYS A 229 -18.64 -21.74 -17.01
N PRO A 230 -17.97 -20.73 -17.59
CA PRO A 230 -16.74 -20.23 -17.02
C PRO A 230 -17.01 -19.36 -15.78
N ARG A 231 -16.06 -19.35 -14.85
CA ARG A 231 -16.01 -18.39 -13.74
C ARG A 231 -14.83 -17.44 -13.92
N LEU A 232 -15.07 -16.15 -13.72
CA LEU A 232 -14.07 -15.09 -13.90
C LEU A 232 -13.58 -14.59 -12.54
N LEU A 233 -12.27 -14.67 -12.31
CA LEU A 233 -11.59 -14.06 -11.17
C LEU A 233 -10.97 -12.73 -11.60
N VAL A 234 -11.37 -11.63 -10.96
CA VAL A 234 -10.86 -10.28 -11.27
C VAL A 234 -9.90 -9.85 -10.17
N LEU A 235 -8.61 -9.67 -10.53
CA LEU A 235 -7.61 -9.11 -9.62
C LEU A 235 -7.52 -7.59 -9.80
N SER A 236 -7.87 -6.83 -8.75
CA SER A 236 -7.69 -5.37 -8.78
C SER A 236 -6.20 -4.99 -8.66
N PRO A 237 -5.75 -3.86 -9.23
CA PRO A 237 -4.46 -3.26 -8.89
C PRO A 237 -4.37 -2.86 -7.41
N GLY A 238 -3.16 -2.58 -6.92
CA GLY A 238 -2.84 -2.41 -5.50
C GLY A 238 -3.73 -1.40 -4.75
N TYR A 239 -3.64 -0.12 -5.08
CA TYR A 239 -4.33 0.97 -4.38
C TYR A 239 -5.68 1.35 -5.00
N THR A 240 -6.34 0.39 -5.66
CA THR A 240 -7.61 0.60 -6.34
C THR A 240 -8.78 0.56 -5.36
N ASP A 241 -9.75 1.44 -5.55
CA ASP A 241 -11.02 1.36 -4.83
C ASP A 241 -11.85 0.21 -5.37
N VAL A 242 -12.35 -0.64 -4.47
CA VAL A 242 -13.12 -1.84 -4.85
C VAL A 242 -14.43 -1.45 -5.50
N LEU A 243 -15.01 -0.33 -5.06
CA LEU A 243 -16.26 0.15 -5.61
C LEU A 243 -16.12 0.56 -7.08
N ASP A 244 -14.99 1.14 -7.48
CA ASP A 244 -14.72 1.48 -8.88
C ASP A 244 -14.73 0.23 -9.77
N VAL A 245 -14.18 -0.88 -9.25
CA VAL A 245 -14.18 -2.19 -9.95
C VAL A 245 -15.59 -2.75 -10.04
N VAL A 246 -16.34 -2.70 -8.93
CA VAL A 246 -17.74 -3.14 -8.87
C VAL A 246 -18.61 -2.33 -9.83
N GLN A 247 -18.49 -1.01 -9.84
CA GLN A 247 -19.21 -0.12 -10.75
C GLN A 247 -18.80 -0.37 -12.22
N ALA A 248 -17.52 -0.61 -12.51
CA ALA A 248 -17.07 -0.94 -13.87
C ALA A 248 -17.71 -2.23 -14.41
N VAL A 249 -17.92 -3.23 -13.55
CA VAL A 249 -18.60 -4.48 -13.89
C VAL A 249 -20.12 -4.28 -14.00
N LEU A 250 -20.74 -3.59 -13.04
CA LEU A 250 -22.19 -3.40 -12.99
C LEU A 250 -22.71 -2.43 -14.05
N PHE A 251 -21.91 -1.44 -14.49
CA PHE A 251 -22.27 -0.41 -15.46
C PHE A 251 -21.43 -0.52 -16.73
N HIS A 252 -21.48 -1.69 -17.36
CA HIS A 252 -20.87 -1.89 -18.67
C HIS A 252 -21.60 -1.03 -19.73
N PRO A 253 -20.89 -0.39 -20.68
CA PRO A 253 -21.51 0.47 -21.70
C PRO A 253 -22.46 -0.28 -22.63
N ASP A 254 -22.20 -1.57 -22.88
CA ASP A 254 -23.11 -2.47 -23.59
C ASP A 254 -24.04 -3.21 -22.61
N PRO A 255 -25.37 -3.01 -22.69
CA PRO A 255 -26.34 -3.65 -21.81
C PRO A 255 -26.47 -5.16 -22.02
N VAL A 256 -26.14 -5.68 -23.20
CA VAL A 256 -26.16 -7.13 -23.48
C VAL A 256 -25.06 -7.82 -22.69
N VAL A 257 -23.85 -7.27 -22.77
CA VAL A 257 -22.68 -7.73 -22.00
C VAL A 257 -22.96 -7.61 -20.50
N GLN A 258 -23.54 -6.48 -20.06
CA GLN A 258 -23.92 -6.26 -18.66
C GLN A 258 -24.86 -7.37 -18.13
N ALA A 259 -25.87 -7.76 -18.92
CA ALA A 259 -26.84 -8.77 -18.52
C ALA A 259 -26.22 -10.18 -18.36
N CYS A 260 -25.10 -10.46 -19.03
CA CYS A 260 -24.41 -11.74 -18.98
C CYS A 260 -23.52 -11.94 -17.74
N PHE A 261 -23.24 -10.90 -16.96
CA PHE A 261 -22.37 -10.99 -15.79
C PHE A 261 -23.12 -10.79 -14.48
N THR A 262 -22.61 -11.40 -13.42
CA THR A 262 -23.04 -11.15 -12.04
C THR A 262 -21.86 -11.21 -11.09
N ILE A 263 -21.88 -10.41 -10.02
CA ILE A 263 -20.85 -10.43 -8.99
C ILE A 263 -21.30 -11.40 -7.91
N GLY A 264 -20.51 -12.46 -7.69
CA GLY A 264 -20.81 -13.45 -6.67
C GLY A 264 -20.29 -13.05 -5.29
N ALA A 265 -18.98 -12.77 -5.22
CA ALA A 265 -18.30 -12.43 -3.97
C ALA A 265 -17.16 -11.44 -4.21
N VAL A 266 -16.82 -10.68 -3.17
CA VAL A 266 -15.73 -9.71 -3.16
C VAL A 266 -14.84 -10.01 -1.96
N THR A 267 -13.60 -10.41 -2.24
CA THR A 267 -12.64 -10.86 -1.25
C THR A 267 -11.47 -9.89 -1.12
N ALA A 268 -11.20 -9.42 0.09
CA ALA A 268 -10.07 -8.55 0.39
C ALA A 268 -8.93 -9.31 1.06
N CYS A 269 -7.73 -9.20 0.50
CA CYS A 269 -6.50 -9.77 1.07
C CYS A 269 -5.79 -8.70 1.90
N VAL A 270 -5.53 -9.02 3.16
CA VAL A 270 -4.87 -8.12 4.11
C VAL A 270 -3.66 -8.81 4.71
N ASP A 271 -2.47 -8.28 4.46
CA ASP A 271 -1.29 -8.62 5.25
C ASP A 271 -1.10 -7.55 6.34
N PRO A 272 -1.32 -7.88 7.63
CA PRO A 272 -1.17 -6.92 8.72
C PRO A 272 0.20 -6.24 8.78
N LEU A 273 1.27 -6.89 8.31
CA LEU A 273 2.61 -6.32 8.30
C LEU A 273 2.85 -5.33 7.15
N ALA A 274 2.06 -5.41 6.09
CA ALA A 274 2.10 -4.49 4.94
C ALA A 274 0.95 -3.47 4.96
N SER A 275 0.13 -3.45 6.02
CA SER A 275 -1.10 -2.64 6.09
C SER A 275 -0.92 -1.26 6.73
N CYS A 276 0.18 -1.04 7.47
CA CYS A 276 0.44 0.23 8.15
C CYS A 276 1.80 0.82 7.78
N MET A 277 1.84 2.14 7.65
CA MET A 277 3.05 2.95 7.67
C MET A 277 3.55 3.14 9.11
N GLU A 278 4.64 3.91 9.26
CA GLU A 278 5.11 4.34 10.59
C GLU A 278 3.99 5.05 11.38
N HIS A 279 4.07 4.96 12.71
CA HIS A 279 3.06 5.51 13.63
C HIS A 279 1.63 4.99 13.47
N ARG A 280 1.44 3.81 12.84
CA ARG A 280 0.14 3.14 12.64
C ARG A 280 -0.81 3.88 11.70
N PHE A 281 -0.30 4.75 10.83
CA PHE A 281 -1.11 5.25 9.72
C PHE A 281 -1.43 4.09 8.77
N ALA A 282 -2.72 3.86 8.49
CA ALA A 282 -3.11 2.88 7.50
C ALA A 282 -2.62 3.34 6.11
N PHE A 283 -2.21 2.38 5.28
CA PHE A 283 -1.99 2.68 3.87
C PHE A 283 -3.30 3.16 3.24
N PRO A 284 -3.25 4.13 2.30
CA PRO A 284 -4.45 4.60 1.61
C PRO A 284 -5.23 3.46 0.97
N LYS A 285 -6.56 3.58 0.99
CA LYS A 285 -7.50 2.60 0.46
C LYS A 285 -7.56 1.26 1.19
N LEU A 286 -6.81 1.03 2.28
CA LEU A 286 -6.88 -0.22 3.06
C LEU A 286 -8.31 -0.48 3.57
N LEU A 287 -8.93 0.53 4.18
CA LEU A 287 -10.21 0.39 4.86
C LEU A 287 -11.36 0.40 3.87
N GLU A 288 -11.23 1.16 2.79
CA GLU A 288 -12.08 1.11 1.60
C GLU A 288 -12.08 -0.29 0.99
N GLN A 289 -10.90 -0.92 0.89
CA GLN A 289 -10.75 -2.29 0.42
C GLN A 289 -11.28 -3.35 1.38
N CYS A 290 -11.62 -2.99 2.61
CA CYS A 290 -12.22 -3.88 3.60
C CYS A 290 -13.64 -3.44 3.97
N SER A 291 -14.24 -2.51 3.24
CA SER A 291 -15.41 -1.77 3.68
C SER A 291 -16.70 -2.58 3.71
N GLN A 292 -17.58 -2.22 4.66
CA GLN A 292 -18.88 -2.86 4.84
C GLN A 292 -19.78 -2.66 3.61
N GLY A 293 -20.54 -3.70 3.25
CA GLY A 293 -21.49 -3.69 2.13
C GLY A 293 -20.88 -4.01 0.77
N ILE A 294 -19.58 -3.78 0.57
CA ILE A 294 -18.87 -4.11 -0.68
C ILE A 294 -18.15 -5.44 -0.55
N VAL A 295 -17.37 -5.60 0.52
CA VAL A 295 -16.52 -6.78 0.74
C VAL A 295 -17.25 -7.80 1.59
N SER A 296 -17.43 -9.00 1.06
CA SER A 296 -18.07 -10.12 1.76
C SER A 296 -17.08 -10.89 2.64
N THR A 297 -15.83 -11.02 2.18
CA THR A 297 -14.83 -11.89 2.80
C THR A 297 -13.51 -11.18 2.95
N VAL A 298 -12.90 -11.23 4.14
CA VAL A 298 -11.56 -10.68 4.40
C VAL A 298 -10.62 -11.82 4.75
N VAL A 299 -9.56 -11.96 3.97
CA VAL A 299 -8.54 -12.99 4.12
C VAL A 299 -7.26 -12.36 4.68
N PHE A 300 -6.89 -12.74 5.90
CA PHE A 300 -5.62 -12.34 6.49
C PHE A 300 -4.51 -13.27 6.02
N THR A 301 -3.52 -12.70 5.32
CA THR A 301 -2.43 -13.45 4.68
C THR A 301 -1.13 -13.50 5.47
N GLY A 302 -1.10 -12.86 6.64
CA GLY A 302 0.06 -12.87 7.54
C GLY A 302 0.35 -14.25 8.14
N LEU A 303 1.57 -14.45 8.65
CA LEU A 303 2.01 -15.70 9.28
C LEU A 303 1.32 -15.89 10.65
N THR A 304 0.78 -17.08 10.94
CA THR A 304 0.10 -17.35 12.22
C THR A 304 1.04 -17.28 13.43
N ALA A 305 2.31 -17.65 13.26
CA ALA A 305 3.33 -17.55 14.32
C ALA A 305 3.56 -16.10 14.80
N GLU A 306 3.20 -15.10 13.99
CA GLU A 306 3.35 -13.67 14.30
C GLU A 306 2.10 -13.06 14.95
N GLN A 307 1.04 -13.85 15.23
CA GLN A 307 -0.21 -13.42 15.89
C GLN A 307 -0.03 -12.73 17.26
N LYS A 308 1.12 -12.92 17.91
CA LYS A 308 1.45 -12.26 19.19
C LYS A 308 1.89 -10.80 19.04
N ARG A 309 2.05 -10.27 17.81
CA ARG A 309 2.46 -8.88 17.61
C ARG A 309 1.30 -7.90 17.85
N PRO A 310 1.48 -6.83 18.66
CA PRO A 310 0.45 -5.82 18.92
C PRO A 310 -0.12 -5.17 17.65
N LEU A 311 0.70 -4.99 16.62
CA LEU A 311 0.27 -4.41 15.34
C LEU A 311 -0.76 -5.28 14.62
N MET A 312 -0.60 -6.60 14.63
CA MET A 312 -1.52 -7.52 13.97
C MET A 312 -2.90 -7.51 14.65
N GLN A 313 -2.92 -7.53 15.99
CA GLN A 313 -4.15 -7.41 16.77
C GLN A 313 -4.86 -6.08 16.49
N HIS A 314 -4.09 -5.00 16.39
CA HIS A 314 -4.63 -3.67 16.06
C HIS A 314 -5.26 -3.64 14.66
N VAL A 315 -4.58 -4.15 13.64
CA VAL A 315 -5.13 -4.20 12.27
C VAL A 315 -6.36 -5.11 12.21
N HIS A 316 -6.34 -6.27 12.87
CA HIS A 316 -7.52 -7.14 12.94
C HIS A 316 -8.72 -6.44 13.56
N GLN A 317 -8.52 -5.71 14.67
CA GLN A 317 -9.58 -4.96 15.32
C GLN A 317 -10.09 -3.81 14.44
N LEU A 318 -9.17 -3.08 13.80
CA LEU A 318 -9.49 -1.99 12.88
C LEU A 318 -10.36 -2.46 11.71
N VAL A 319 -9.94 -3.53 11.03
CA VAL A 319 -10.68 -4.11 9.89
C VAL A 319 -12.03 -4.66 10.33
N ARG A 320 -12.11 -5.34 11.48
CA ARG A 320 -13.40 -5.79 12.05
C ARG A 320 -14.33 -4.65 12.41
N SER A 321 -13.79 -3.51 12.80
CA SER A 321 -14.58 -2.32 13.11
C SER A 321 -15.07 -1.62 11.84
N ALA A 322 -14.28 -1.69 10.76
CA ALA A 322 -14.65 -1.17 9.44
C ALA A 322 -15.70 -2.04 8.73
N ASN A 323 -15.69 -3.36 8.95
CA ASN A 323 -16.66 -4.28 8.37
C ASN A 323 -16.97 -5.44 9.33
N PRO A 324 -17.98 -5.27 10.20
CA PRO A 324 -18.37 -6.30 11.16
C PRO A 324 -19.12 -7.47 10.53
N THR A 325 -19.65 -7.31 9.31
CA THR A 325 -20.48 -8.33 8.63
C THR A 325 -19.67 -9.27 7.73
N ALA A 326 -18.39 -8.99 7.48
CA ALA A 326 -17.57 -9.85 6.62
C ALA A 326 -17.15 -11.16 7.30
N ALA A 327 -16.99 -12.21 6.49
CA ALA A 327 -16.35 -13.45 6.92
C ALA A 327 -14.83 -13.26 7.02
N PHE A 328 -14.23 -13.63 8.16
CA PHE A 328 -12.80 -13.49 8.40
C PHE A 328 -12.08 -14.84 8.29
N ILE A 329 -11.17 -14.95 7.33
CA ILE A 329 -10.41 -16.17 7.04
C ILE A 329 -8.93 -15.92 7.31
N LEU A 330 -8.25 -16.92 7.89
CA LEU A 330 -6.81 -16.92 8.06
C LEU A 330 -6.18 -17.82 6.99
N ALA A 331 -5.38 -17.26 6.09
CA ALA A 331 -4.76 -17.99 4.99
C ALA A 331 -3.29 -17.60 4.83
N GLU A 332 -2.38 -18.32 5.47
CA GLU A 332 -0.96 -17.96 5.49
C GLU A 332 -0.37 -17.83 4.08
N LYS A 333 0.19 -16.67 3.77
CA LYS A 333 0.73 -16.33 2.44
C LYS A 333 -0.28 -16.60 1.30
N GLY A 334 -1.58 -16.56 1.59
CA GLY A 334 -2.64 -16.84 0.62
C GLY A 334 -2.93 -18.32 0.39
N ALA A 335 -2.43 -19.25 1.22
CA ALA A 335 -2.79 -20.66 1.16
C ALA A 335 -4.03 -20.93 2.02
N VAL A 336 -5.13 -21.37 1.40
CA VAL A 336 -6.40 -21.68 2.07
C VAL A 336 -6.52 -23.20 2.23
N THR A 337 -6.67 -23.71 3.44
CA THR A 337 -6.67 -25.17 3.67
C THR A 337 -8.06 -25.76 3.88
N ARG A 338 -9.05 -24.95 4.26
CA ARG A 338 -10.42 -25.41 4.56
C ARG A 338 -11.35 -25.17 3.37
N ASN A 339 -12.14 -26.18 3.02
CA ASN A 339 -13.11 -26.07 1.92
C ASN A 339 -14.21 -25.04 2.19
N GLU A 340 -14.65 -24.88 3.44
CA GLU A 340 -15.63 -23.85 3.85
C GLU A 340 -15.13 -22.42 3.56
N ASP A 341 -13.83 -22.19 3.80
CA ASP A 341 -13.18 -20.91 3.53
C ASP A 341 -13.10 -20.65 2.02
N VAL A 342 -12.82 -21.68 1.21
CA VAL A 342 -12.83 -21.60 -0.26
C VAL A 342 -14.23 -21.28 -0.77
N ASN A 343 -15.26 -21.96 -0.26
CA ASN A 343 -16.66 -21.70 -0.63
C ASN A 343 -17.10 -20.28 -0.25
N SER A 344 -16.62 -19.76 0.88
CA SER A 344 -16.92 -18.38 1.30
C SER A 344 -16.24 -17.33 0.40
N ILE A 345 -15.04 -17.62 -0.12
CA ILE A 345 -14.32 -16.74 -1.06
C ILE A 345 -14.97 -16.79 -2.45
N LEU A 346 -15.43 -17.97 -2.87
CA LEU A 346 -15.96 -18.23 -4.21
C LEU A 346 -17.49 -18.28 -4.25
N SER A 347 -18.17 -17.71 -3.25
CA SER A 347 -19.63 -17.68 -3.18
C SER A 347 -20.27 -16.97 -4.38
N ASP A 348 -21.46 -17.43 -4.76
CA ASP A 348 -22.20 -16.99 -5.94
C ASP A 348 -23.19 -15.87 -5.62
N SER A 349 -23.51 -15.70 -4.34
CA SER A 349 -24.59 -14.81 -3.89
C SER A 349 -24.20 -13.91 -2.73
N SER A 350 -23.02 -14.07 -2.13
CA SER A 350 -22.63 -13.30 -0.93
C SER A 350 -22.60 -11.79 -1.16
N PHE A 351 -22.35 -11.34 -2.38
CA PHE A 351 -22.45 -9.93 -2.73
C PHE A 351 -23.89 -9.40 -2.68
N ASN A 352 -24.90 -10.25 -2.90
CA ASN A 352 -26.32 -9.89 -2.93
C ASN A 352 -27.06 -10.24 -1.64
N GLU A 353 -26.35 -10.59 -0.57
CA GLU A 353 -26.98 -10.83 0.74
C GLU A 353 -27.72 -9.59 1.25
N PRO A 354 -28.88 -9.75 1.93
CA PRO A 354 -29.70 -8.64 2.39
C PRO A 354 -28.94 -7.63 3.25
N GLN A 355 -28.08 -8.12 4.16
CA GLN A 355 -27.30 -7.27 5.05
C GLN A 355 -26.28 -6.43 4.30
N MET A 356 -25.64 -7.01 3.28
CA MET A 356 -24.68 -6.34 2.41
C MET A 356 -25.36 -5.27 1.56
N LEU A 357 -26.47 -5.60 0.90
CA LEU A 357 -27.29 -4.66 0.14
C LEU A 357 -27.76 -3.49 0.99
N ARG A 358 -28.24 -3.77 2.20
CA ARG A 358 -28.69 -2.73 3.14
C ARG A 358 -27.56 -1.77 3.49
N ALA A 359 -26.39 -2.30 3.85
CA ALA A 359 -25.22 -1.49 4.13
C ALA A 359 -24.80 -0.65 2.91
N ARG A 360 -24.90 -1.19 1.68
CA ARG A 360 -24.56 -0.44 0.46
C ARG A 360 -25.42 0.80 0.26
N TYR A 361 -26.73 0.69 0.42
CA TYR A 361 -27.65 1.82 0.26
C TYR A 361 -27.45 2.90 1.32
N VAL A 362 -27.02 2.52 2.52
CA VAL A 362 -26.75 3.46 3.63
C VAL A 362 -25.40 4.17 3.46
N LEU A 363 -24.35 3.43 3.09
CA LEU A 363 -22.97 3.94 3.10
C LEU A 363 -22.53 4.55 1.77
N TYR A 364 -23.13 4.15 0.65
CA TYR A 364 -22.69 4.56 -0.70
C TYR A 364 -23.85 5.13 -1.54
N PRO A 365 -24.43 6.29 -1.18
CA PRO A 365 -25.54 6.87 -1.92
C PRO A 365 -25.22 7.02 -3.42
N GLY A 366 -26.04 6.42 -4.29
CA GLY A 366 -25.87 6.48 -5.75
C GLY A 366 -24.94 5.41 -6.34
N TRP A 367 -24.47 4.44 -5.54
CA TRP A 367 -23.68 3.29 -6.01
C TRP A 367 -24.36 2.53 -7.16
N CYS A 368 -25.68 2.37 -7.05
CA CYS A 368 -26.57 1.67 -7.98
C CYS A 368 -26.78 2.40 -9.32
N LYS A 369 -26.18 3.58 -9.51
CA LYS A 369 -26.14 4.32 -10.79
C LYS A 369 -24.72 4.58 -11.28
N GLY A 370 -23.70 4.02 -10.62
CA GLY A 370 -22.31 4.32 -10.94
C GLY A 370 -21.88 5.74 -10.58
N ARG A 371 -22.60 6.42 -9.68
CA ARG A 371 -22.37 7.85 -9.36
C ARG A 371 -21.63 8.09 -8.07
N PHE A 372 -21.52 7.08 -7.22
CA PHE A 372 -20.75 7.20 -5.99
C PHE A 372 -19.26 7.21 -6.33
N PHE A 373 -18.54 8.13 -5.69
CA PHE A 373 -17.09 8.21 -5.74
C PHE A 373 -16.58 8.36 -4.32
N SER A 374 -15.72 7.46 -3.86
CA SER A 374 -15.16 7.49 -2.49
C SER A 374 -14.17 8.64 -2.25
N GLY A 375 -14.20 9.68 -3.10
CA GLY A 375 -13.27 10.79 -3.09
C GLY A 375 -11.89 10.43 -3.64
N SER A 376 -11.17 11.45 -4.12
CA SER A 376 -9.75 11.33 -4.39
C SER A 376 -9.02 11.35 -3.05
N GLY A 377 -8.99 10.22 -2.36
CA GLY A 377 -7.87 9.91 -1.46
C GLY A 377 -6.59 9.72 -2.30
N SER A 378 -6.33 10.61 -3.26
CA SER A 378 -5.24 10.55 -4.23
C SER A 378 -3.94 10.76 -3.49
N LEU A 379 -3.46 9.66 -2.94
CA LEU A 379 -2.10 9.18 -3.01
C LEU A 379 -1.06 10.30 -2.97
N VAL A 380 -0.71 10.64 -1.73
CA VAL A 380 0.67 10.99 -1.38
C VAL A 380 1.66 9.92 -1.93
N LEU A 381 1.18 8.69 -2.23
CA LEU A 381 1.88 7.55 -2.84
C LEU A 381 1.86 7.55 -4.39
N THR A 382 2.87 8.12 -5.00
CA THR A 382 3.12 8.03 -6.45
C THR A 382 3.65 6.65 -6.85
N GLN A 383 3.17 6.13 -7.99
CA GLN A 383 3.77 4.97 -8.65
C GLN A 383 4.69 5.47 -9.77
N GLN A 384 5.95 5.08 -9.74
CA GLN A 384 6.96 5.48 -10.73
C GLN A 384 7.53 4.25 -11.42
N ARG A 385 7.45 4.21 -12.75
CA ARG A 385 7.98 3.10 -13.56
C ARG A 385 9.31 3.51 -14.19
N LEU A 386 10.33 2.68 -13.98
CA LEU A 386 11.63 2.81 -14.62
C LEU A 386 11.89 1.60 -15.51
N ALA A 387 12.03 1.83 -16.81
CA ALA A 387 12.46 0.80 -17.76
C ALA A 387 13.97 0.88 -17.99
N PHE A 388 14.61 -0.27 -18.13
CA PHE A 388 16.05 -0.39 -18.40
C PHE A 388 16.32 -1.69 -19.17
N LYS A 389 17.49 -1.79 -19.82
CA LYS A 389 17.79 -2.95 -20.69
C LYS A 389 18.80 -3.92 -20.10
N ARG A 390 19.67 -3.44 -19.20
CA ARG A 390 20.80 -4.23 -18.70
C ARG A 390 20.51 -5.01 -17.44
N PRO A 391 21.25 -6.12 -17.20
CA PRO A 391 21.09 -6.89 -16.00
C PRO A 391 21.58 -6.14 -14.76
N LEU A 392 20.96 -6.45 -13.63
CA LEU A 392 21.37 -5.98 -12.30
C LEU A 392 22.22 -7.04 -11.59
N GLU A 393 23.00 -6.62 -10.60
CA GLU A 393 23.70 -7.54 -9.72
C GLU A 393 22.78 -7.98 -8.59
N ARG A 394 22.38 -9.24 -8.58
CA ARG A 394 21.49 -9.83 -7.57
C ARG A 394 21.90 -9.51 -6.11
N PRO A 395 23.17 -9.69 -5.68
CA PRO A 395 23.54 -9.39 -4.29
C PRO A 395 23.44 -7.90 -3.96
N LEU A 396 23.74 -7.00 -4.92
CA LEU A 396 23.61 -5.56 -4.71
C LEU A 396 22.13 -5.18 -4.60
N PHE A 397 21.28 -5.69 -5.49
CA PHE A 397 19.84 -5.45 -5.46
C PHE A 397 19.21 -5.87 -4.12
N VAL A 398 19.49 -7.10 -3.65
CA VAL A 398 18.97 -7.60 -2.37
C VAL A 398 19.43 -6.72 -1.20
N THR A 399 20.70 -6.30 -1.20
CA THR A 399 21.27 -5.44 -0.15
C THR A 399 20.59 -4.07 -0.14
N ARG A 400 20.37 -3.48 -1.32
CA ARG A 400 19.70 -2.18 -1.46
C ARG A 400 18.23 -2.23 -1.11
N CYS A 401 17.50 -3.28 -1.47
CA CYS A 401 16.13 -3.48 -1.01
C CYS A 401 16.07 -3.51 0.52
N LYS A 402 16.93 -4.30 1.18
CA LYS A 402 16.98 -4.35 2.65
C LYS A 402 17.30 -2.99 3.29
N ALA A 403 18.16 -2.19 2.66
CA ALA A 403 18.50 -0.85 3.12
C ALA A 403 17.33 0.15 3.03
N LEU A 404 16.32 -0.08 2.17
CA LEU A 404 15.14 0.79 2.09
C LEU A 404 14.35 0.84 3.40
N LYS A 405 14.36 -0.25 4.17
CA LYS A 405 13.66 -0.31 5.45
C LYS A 405 14.27 0.64 6.47
N SER A 406 15.59 0.72 6.51
CA SER A 406 16.32 1.67 7.37
C SER A 406 16.27 3.12 6.87
N SER A 407 15.91 3.37 5.61
CA SER A 407 15.81 4.72 5.06
C SER A 407 14.43 5.33 5.17
N LEU A 408 13.45 4.61 5.72
CA LEU A 408 12.11 5.16 5.96
C LEU A 408 12.22 6.32 6.95
N ARG A 409 11.68 7.47 6.53
CA ARG A 409 11.60 8.67 7.35
C ARG A 409 10.22 8.76 7.99
N PRO A 410 10.13 9.20 9.25
CA PRO A 410 8.85 9.61 9.81
C PRO A 410 8.32 10.87 9.10
N SER A 411 7.11 11.29 9.45
CA SER A 411 6.47 12.46 8.85
C SER A 411 7.42 13.68 8.78
N PRO A 412 7.55 14.35 7.62
CA PRO A 412 6.84 14.12 6.36
C PRO A 412 7.40 12.91 5.59
N PHE A 413 6.54 11.97 5.20
CA PHE A 413 6.91 10.68 4.57
C PHE A 413 7.57 10.78 3.17
N ARG A 414 8.00 11.97 2.75
CA ARG A 414 8.61 12.24 1.43
C ARG A 414 9.94 11.51 1.24
N GLY A 415 10.09 10.89 0.08
CA GLY A 415 11.21 10.05 -0.31
C GLY A 415 11.09 8.58 0.12
N ASN A 416 10.03 8.21 0.86
CA ASN A 416 9.84 6.84 1.31
C ASN A 416 9.38 5.94 0.15
N VAL A 417 10.06 4.81 -0.04
CA VAL A 417 9.67 3.74 -0.97
C VAL A 417 9.09 2.59 -0.16
N TYR A 418 7.83 2.22 -0.43
CA TYR A 418 7.11 1.19 0.31
C TYR A 418 7.04 -0.14 -0.43
N ASN A 419 6.86 -0.12 -1.76
CA ASN A 419 6.88 -1.32 -2.57
C ASN A 419 7.75 -1.13 -3.81
N VAL A 420 8.44 -2.20 -4.19
CA VAL A 420 9.20 -2.30 -5.44
C VAL A 420 8.82 -3.59 -6.12
N TRP A 421 8.35 -3.55 -7.36
CA TRP A 421 8.00 -4.75 -8.10
C TRP A 421 8.19 -4.58 -9.60
N GLY A 422 8.41 -5.67 -10.33
CA GLY A 422 8.59 -5.60 -11.78
C GLY A 422 9.35 -6.79 -12.34
N LYS A 423 9.85 -6.65 -13.57
CA LYS A 423 10.59 -7.67 -14.31
C LYS A 423 12.05 -7.24 -14.43
N VAL A 424 12.99 -8.05 -13.95
CA VAL A 424 14.43 -7.74 -14.00
C VAL A 424 15.23 -8.93 -14.52
N ARG A 425 16.32 -8.66 -15.21
CA ARG A 425 17.36 -9.64 -15.54
C ARG A 425 18.51 -9.47 -14.54
N PHE A 426 19.08 -10.57 -14.07
CA PHE A 426 20.25 -10.51 -13.20
C PHE A 426 21.49 -11.02 -13.93
N SER A 427 22.68 -10.58 -13.53
CA SER A 427 23.94 -10.99 -14.17
C SER A 427 24.26 -12.49 -13.98
N ASP A 428 23.61 -13.16 -13.02
CA ASP A 428 23.74 -14.60 -12.73
C ASP A 428 22.75 -15.47 -13.53
N SER A 429 21.84 -14.88 -14.30
CA SER A 429 20.80 -15.62 -15.02
C SER A 429 20.28 -14.86 -16.25
N ASP A 430 20.23 -15.55 -17.39
CA ASP A 430 19.67 -14.99 -18.63
C ASP A 430 18.13 -14.90 -18.62
N GLN A 431 17.48 -15.65 -17.72
CA GLN A 431 16.02 -15.61 -17.56
C GLN A 431 15.55 -14.31 -16.91
N LEU A 432 14.40 -13.81 -17.38
CA LEU A 432 13.70 -12.69 -16.77
C LEU A 432 13.06 -13.15 -15.45
N MET A 433 13.24 -12.37 -14.39
CA MET A 433 12.76 -12.68 -13.05
C MET A 433 11.69 -11.66 -12.65
N GLU A 434 10.56 -12.12 -12.11
CA GLU A 434 9.61 -11.25 -11.41
C GLU A 434 10.15 -11.01 -10.00
N VAL A 435 10.31 -9.74 -9.66
CA VAL A 435 10.72 -9.32 -8.32
C VAL A 435 9.60 -8.56 -7.64
N SER A 436 9.43 -8.79 -6.35
CA SER A 436 8.50 -8.05 -5.50
C SER A 436 9.12 -7.89 -4.12
N TYR A 437 9.18 -6.65 -3.65
CA TYR A 437 9.72 -6.26 -2.36
C TYR A 437 8.75 -5.31 -1.66
N ASN A 438 8.45 -5.60 -0.40
CA ASN A 438 7.70 -4.70 0.47
C ASN A 438 8.60 -4.24 1.61
N THR A 439 8.84 -2.93 1.70
CA THR A 439 9.81 -2.33 2.62
C THR A 439 9.41 -2.47 4.09
N VAL A 440 8.11 -2.42 4.40
CA VAL A 440 7.61 -2.47 5.79
C VAL A 440 7.75 -3.88 6.35
N SER A 441 7.20 -4.87 5.66
CA SER A 441 7.33 -6.29 6.02
C SER A 441 8.76 -6.80 5.86
N GLY A 442 9.54 -6.24 4.94
CA GLY A 442 10.86 -6.76 4.54
C GLY A 442 10.78 -8.03 3.68
N SER A 443 9.60 -8.36 3.16
CA SER A 443 9.37 -9.54 2.34
C SER A 443 9.91 -9.31 0.93
N LEU A 444 10.87 -10.12 0.50
CA LEU A 444 11.43 -10.13 -0.85
C LEU A 444 11.11 -11.46 -1.54
N SER A 445 10.51 -11.37 -2.72
CA SER A 445 10.24 -12.49 -3.61
C SER A 445 10.95 -12.27 -4.95
N ILE A 446 11.66 -13.28 -5.40
CA ILE A 446 12.33 -13.32 -6.71
C ILE A 446 11.97 -14.66 -7.33
N VAL A 447 11.17 -14.64 -8.40
CA VAL A 447 10.63 -15.85 -9.04
C VAL A 447 10.94 -15.80 -10.54
N PRO A 448 11.45 -16.87 -11.15
CA PRO A 448 11.66 -16.92 -12.59
C PRO A 448 10.32 -16.79 -13.34
N LEU A 449 10.29 -15.93 -14.35
CA LEU A 449 9.10 -15.77 -15.19
C LEU A 449 8.97 -17.01 -16.10
N THR A 450 7.80 -17.64 -16.11
CA THR A 450 7.49 -18.65 -17.13
C THR A 450 6.97 -17.90 -18.37
N PRO A 451 7.61 -18.02 -19.55
CA PRO A 451 7.21 -17.25 -20.72
C PRO A 451 5.79 -17.63 -21.16
N GLY A 452 4.89 -16.65 -21.14
CA GLY A 452 3.52 -16.80 -21.66
C GLY A 452 3.47 -16.56 -23.18
N PRO A 453 2.44 -17.07 -23.88
CA PRO A 453 2.31 -16.97 -25.34
C PRO A 453 2.06 -15.54 -25.88
N LYS A 454 2.02 -14.51 -25.03
CA LYS A 454 1.70 -13.11 -25.38
C LYS A 454 2.65 -12.05 -24.79
N ASP A 455 3.87 -12.40 -24.37
CA ASP A 455 4.86 -11.41 -23.87
C ASP A 455 5.90 -11.08 -24.97
N PRO A 456 5.66 -10.06 -25.83
CA PRO A 456 6.65 -9.61 -26.83
C PRO A 456 7.74 -8.70 -26.24
N THR A 457 7.69 -8.35 -24.95
CA THR A 457 8.56 -7.34 -24.35
C THR A 457 9.65 -7.96 -23.46
N THR A 458 10.83 -8.19 -24.04
CA THR A 458 12.08 -8.56 -23.33
C THR A 458 12.63 -7.43 -22.42
N ALA A 459 11.82 -6.41 -22.14
CA ALA A 459 12.22 -5.18 -21.48
C ALA A 459 12.18 -5.34 -19.95
N CYS A 460 13.28 -4.99 -19.27
CA CYS A 460 13.30 -4.95 -17.82
C CYS A 460 12.63 -3.64 -17.36
N PHE A 461 11.82 -3.73 -16.31
CA PHE A 461 11.27 -2.55 -15.66
C PHE A 461 11.03 -2.81 -14.18
N LEU A 462 11.07 -1.72 -13.40
CA LEU A 462 10.71 -1.70 -12.00
C LEU A 462 9.72 -0.58 -11.74
N ILE A 463 8.71 -0.90 -10.92
CA ILE A 463 7.69 0.02 -10.45
C ILE A 463 7.91 0.24 -8.97
N PHE A 464 7.98 1.51 -8.58
CA PHE A 464 8.21 1.97 -7.22
C PHE A 464 6.95 2.66 -6.71
N ASP A 465 6.39 2.15 -5.62
CA ASP A 465 5.30 2.80 -4.90
C ASP A 465 5.88 3.54 -3.71
N GLY A 466 5.74 4.86 -3.69
CA GLY A 466 6.33 5.68 -2.63
C GLY A 466 5.86 7.12 -2.65
N VAL A 467 6.31 7.90 -1.66
CA VAL A 467 5.79 9.24 -1.44
C VAL A 467 6.74 10.30 -1.95
N GLY A 468 6.28 11.15 -2.87
CA GLY A 468 7.10 12.24 -3.44
C GLY A 468 8.39 11.73 -4.07
N LEU A 469 8.31 10.63 -4.82
CA LEU A 469 9.46 10.03 -5.48
C LEU A 469 9.88 10.87 -6.69
N THR A 470 11.19 11.03 -6.88
CA THR A 470 11.77 11.66 -8.06
C THR A 470 12.38 10.59 -8.98
N GLU A 471 12.20 10.75 -10.28
CA GLU A 471 12.71 9.79 -11.26
C GLU A 471 14.24 9.67 -11.19
N ASP A 472 14.95 10.80 -11.07
CA ASP A 472 16.42 10.84 -11.00
C ASP A 472 16.96 10.12 -9.76
N GLY A 473 16.32 10.31 -8.60
CA GLY A 473 16.73 9.63 -7.37
C GLY A 473 16.54 8.11 -7.46
N LEU A 474 15.50 7.65 -8.15
CA LEU A 474 15.26 6.23 -8.40
C LEU A 474 16.24 5.66 -9.44
N LYS A 475 16.60 6.43 -10.47
CA LYS A 475 17.65 6.06 -11.44
C LYS A 475 19.01 5.89 -10.75
N ASP A 476 19.39 6.82 -9.88
CA ASP A 476 20.61 6.73 -9.08
C ASP A 476 20.60 5.51 -8.17
N TRP A 477 19.48 5.22 -7.52
CA TRP A 477 19.30 4.01 -6.72
C TRP A 477 19.50 2.73 -7.55
N LEU A 478 18.97 2.69 -8.79
CA LEU A 478 19.15 1.55 -9.69
C LEU A 478 20.58 1.39 -10.19
N ARG A 479 21.29 2.50 -10.46
CA ARG A 479 22.72 2.47 -10.83
C ARG A 479 23.57 1.81 -9.74
N LEU A 480 23.20 1.98 -8.46
CA LEU A 480 23.87 1.31 -7.34
C LEU A 480 23.62 -0.20 -7.27
N CYS A 481 22.61 -0.70 -8.00
CA CYS A 481 22.30 -2.14 -8.12
C CYS A 481 22.99 -2.78 -9.33
N ALA A 482 23.61 -2.00 -10.21
CA ALA A 482 24.38 -2.48 -11.35
C ALA A 482 25.89 -2.53 -11.04
N LYS A 483 26.69 -3.12 -11.93
CA LYS A 483 28.16 -3.04 -11.83
C LYS A 483 28.59 -1.58 -11.81
N GLN A 484 29.21 -1.15 -10.71
CA GLN A 484 29.69 0.21 -10.58
C GLN A 484 30.84 0.47 -11.54
N LYS A 485 30.82 1.65 -12.16
CA LYS A 485 31.91 2.14 -12.99
C LYS A 485 33.19 2.18 -12.16
N GLN A 486 34.22 1.44 -12.57
CA GLN A 486 35.53 1.53 -11.91
C GLN A 486 36.02 2.98 -12.01
N THR A 487 36.36 3.58 -10.87
CA THR A 487 36.85 4.95 -10.82
C THR A 487 38.27 5.04 -11.37
N LYS A 488 38.56 6.11 -12.10
CA LYS A 488 39.92 6.38 -12.57
C LYS A 488 40.84 6.49 -11.36
N LYS A 489 41.98 5.79 -11.41
CA LYS A 489 43.00 5.93 -10.37
C LYS A 489 43.68 7.29 -10.53
N PRO A 490 43.84 8.10 -9.47
CA PRO A 490 44.58 9.35 -9.54
C PRO A 490 46.07 9.07 -9.78
N LYS A 491 46.75 9.98 -10.49
CA LYS A 491 48.21 9.91 -10.65
C LYS A 491 48.88 10.10 -9.29
N LYS A 492 49.87 9.27 -8.98
CA LYS A 492 50.72 9.42 -7.80
C LYS A 492 51.67 10.61 -8.01
N THR A 493 51.79 11.45 -6.99
CA THR A 493 52.75 12.56 -6.88
C THR A 493 53.65 12.36 -5.66
N LYS A 494 54.77 13.10 -5.57
CA LYS A 494 55.68 13.04 -4.41
C LYS A 494 54.96 13.26 -3.06
N SER A 495 53.88 14.06 -3.04
CA SER A 495 53.07 14.34 -1.84
C SER A 495 52.08 13.24 -1.46
N THR A 496 51.78 12.30 -2.37
CA THR A 496 50.85 11.18 -2.13
C THR A 496 51.55 9.87 -1.73
N LEU A 497 52.89 9.85 -1.72
CA LEU A 497 53.68 8.68 -1.32
C LEU A 497 53.71 8.56 0.20
N SER A 498 53.34 7.39 0.70
CA SER A 498 53.46 7.10 2.13
C SER A 498 54.92 6.95 2.56
N PRO A 499 55.26 7.25 3.84
CA PRO A 499 56.61 7.03 4.36
C PRO A 499 57.08 5.58 4.27
N GLN A 500 56.15 4.61 4.26
CA GLN A 500 56.45 3.19 4.11
C GLN A 500 56.80 2.82 2.66
N GLU A 501 56.11 3.40 1.67
CA GLU A 501 56.47 3.24 0.25
C GLU A 501 57.85 3.82 -0.04
N ILE A 502 58.17 4.98 0.52
CA ILE A 502 59.51 5.61 0.38
C ILE A 502 60.60 4.68 0.94
N LYS A 503 60.37 4.07 2.11
CA LYS A 503 61.30 3.08 2.67
C LYS A 503 61.43 1.83 1.81
N SER A 504 60.32 1.34 1.23
CA SER A 504 60.34 0.16 0.35
C SER A 504 61.08 0.43 -0.98
N ILE A 505 60.90 1.62 -1.57
CA ILE A 505 61.66 2.07 -2.75
C ILE A 505 63.15 2.08 -2.41
N HIS A 506 63.52 2.66 -1.26
CA HIS A 506 64.90 2.68 -0.81
C HIS A 506 65.45 1.25 -0.60
N MET A 507 64.74 0.39 0.14
CA MET A 507 65.16 -0.99 0.39
C MET A 507 65.36 -1.82 -0.89
N THR A 508 64.66 -1.50 -1.98
CA THR A 508 64.83 -2.24 -3.24
C THR A 508 66.09 -1.83 -3.99
N ARG A 509 66.57 -0.59 -3.79
CA ARG A 509 67.64 0.04 -4.58
C ARG A 509 68.83 0.54 -3.75
N HIS A 510 68.87 0.26 -2.45
CA HIS A 510 69.94 0.71 -1.55
C HIS A 510 71.31 0.08 -1.82
N LEU A 511 71.37 -0.95 -2.68
CA LEU A 511 72.60 -1.61 -3.12
C LEU A 511 73.03 -1.14 -4.52
N ASP A 512 72.30 -0.21 -5.14
CA ASP A 512 72.67 0.37 -6.42
C ASP A 512 73.97 1.20 -6.26
N PRO A 513 74.80 1.31 -7.31
CA PRO A 513 76.10 1.97 -7.21
C PRO A 513 75.95 3.44 -6.80
N LEU A 514 76.81 3.85 -5.86
CA LEU A 514 76.82 5.21 -5.34
C LEU A 514 77.41 6.20 -6.38
N PRO A 515 76.93 7.46 -6.39
CA PRO A 515 77.56 8.51 -7.17
C PRO A 515 79.05 8.68 -6.79
N PRO A 516 79.90 9.11 -7.74
CA PRO A 516 81.28 9.48 -7.43
C PRO A 516 81.34 10.49 -6.28
N GLY A 517 82.16 10.21 -5.26
CA GLY A 517 82.29 11.07 -4.08
C GLY A 517 81.34 10.76 -2.92
N PHE A 518 80.58 9.65 -2.99
CA PHE A 518 79.80 9.14 -1.87
C PHE A 518 80.29 7.76 -1.45
N PHE A 519 80.31 7.49 -0.14
CA PHE A 519 80.56 6.16 0.41
C PHE A 519 79.58 5.85 1.55
N TYR A 520 79.28 4.57 1.74
CA TYR A 520 78.42 4.11 2.82
C TYR A 520 79.28 3.62 3.99
N ASN A 521 79.09 4.21 5.18
CA ASN A 521 79.92 3.91 6.35
C ASN A 521 79.38 2.77 7.24
N GLY A 522 78.39 2.01 6.75
CA GLY A 522 77.72 0.95 7.51
C GLY A 522 76.47 1.40 8.27
N TYR A 523 76.25 2.71 8.41
CA TYR A 523 75.05 3.26 9.04
C TYR A 523 74.37 4.35 8.19
N GLN A 524 75.15 5.22 7.52
CA GLN A 524 74.69 6.38 6.75
C GLN A 524 75.53 6.58 5.48
N TYR A 525 74.97 7.29 4.50
CA TYR A 525 75.70 7.72 3.31
C TYR A 525 76.44 9.01 3.62
N VAL A 526 77.72 9.09 3.25
CA VAL A 526 78.58 10.25 3.53
C VAL A 526 79.22 10.74 2.24
N ASP A 527 79.20 12.06 2.02
CA ASP A 527 79.87 12.70 0.90
C ASP A 527 81.36 12.99 1.18
N ILE A 528 82.09 13.47 0.17
CA ILE A 528 83.50 13.89 0.31
C ILE A 528 83.72 15.09 1.25
N PHE A 529 82.67 15.84 1.60
CA PHE A 529 82.72 16.98 2.51
C PHE A 529 82.28 16.62 3.95
N GLY A 530 81.88 15.36 4.19
CA GLY A 530 81.46 14.84 5.49
C GLY A 530 79.96 15.02 5.80
N GLU A 531 79.13 15.45 4.84
CA GLU A 531 77.68 15.53 5.00
C GLU A 531 77.05 14.14 5.05
N LYS A 532 76.11 13.93 5.98
CA LYS A 532 75.51 12.62 6.25
C LYS A 532 74.06 12.56 5.79
N MET A 533 73.71 11.52 5.03
CA MET A 533 72.35 11.26 4.55
C MET A 533 71.83 9.90 5.02
N ASN A 534 70.55 9.86 5.38
CA ASN A 534 69.84 8.65 5.83
C ASN A 534 69.31 7.79 4.68
N PHE A 535 69.18 8.38 3.49
CA PHE A 535 68.70 7.70 2.28
C PHE A 535 69.78 7.77 1.21
N HIS A 536 69.72 6.82 0.26
CA HIS A 536 70.61 6.77 -0.89
C HIS A 536 70.66 8.14 -1.62
N PRO A 537 71.83 8.63 -2.08
CA PRO A 537 71.94 9.92 -2.76
C PRO A 537 71.02 10.06 -3.98
N TYR A 538 70.79 8.97 -4.73
CA TYR A 538 69.85 8.91 -5.85
C TYR A 538 68.38 8.65 -5.45
N MET A 539 68.00 8.84 -4.18
CA MET A 539 66.63 8.57 -3.73
C MET A 539 65.58 9.39 -4.49
N GLU A 540 65.90 10.63 -4.85
CA GLU A 540 65.02 11.47 -5.67
C GLU A 540 64.77 10.89 -7.08
N GLU A 541 65.79 10.29 -7.68
CA GLU A 541 65.70 9.64 -8.98
C GLU A 541 64.92 8.33 -8.88
N PHE A 542 65.16 7.53 -7.84
CA PHE A 542 64.41 6.30 -7.57
C PHE A 542 62.91 6.59 -7.36
N ILE A 543 62.58 7.67 -6.64
CA ILE A 543 61.21 8.14 -6.49
C ILE A 543 60.63 8.57 -7.84
N LYS A 544 61.40 9.30 -8.67
CA LYS A 544 60.96 9.77 -9.99
C LYS A 544 60.69 8.60 -10.94
N GLU A 545 61.56 7.60 -11.00
CA GLU A 545 61.39 6.38 -11.79
C GLU A 545 60.19 5.56 -11.32
N TYR A 546 60.05 5.38 -10.01
CA TYR A 546 58.91 4.68 -9.43
C TYR A 546 57.60 5.40 -9.75
N LEU A 547 57.55 6.73 -9.61
CA LEU A 547 56.38 7.53 -9.98
C LEU A 547 56.08 7.43 -11.48
N ALA A 548 57.09 7.45 -12.35
CA ALA A 548 56.90 7.29 -13.79
C ALA A 548 56.31 5.92 -14.13
N LYS A 549 56.84 4.84 -13.52
CA LYS A 549 56.33 3.48 -13.71
C LYS A 549 54.90 3.31 -13.17
N ALA A 550 54.65 3.75 -11.94
CA ALA A 550 53.34 3.66 -11.30
C ALA A 550 52.28 4.50 -12.03
N ASN A 551 52.64 5.71 -12.50
CA ASN A 551 51.73 6.53 -13.27
C ASN A 551 51.46 5.96 -14.66
N ARG A 552 52.45 5.30 -15.28
CA ARG A 552 52.24 4.57 -16.55
C ARG A 552 51.26 3.41 -16.39
N GLU A 553 51.36 2.66 -15.29
CA GLU A 553 50.39 1.60 -14.96
C GLU A 553 48.99 2.16 -14.69
N VAL A 554 48.89 3.29 -13.98
CA VAL A 554 47.63 4.03 -13.76
C VAL A 554 47.03 4.51 -15.08
N GLU A 555 47.85 5.05 -16.00
CA GLU A 555 47.42 5.50 -17.32
C GLU A 555 46.93 4.33 -18.18
N GLN A 556 47.66 3.21 -18.21
CA GLN A 556 47.22 2.01 -18.92
C GLN A 556 45.90 1.47 -18.37
N PHE A 557 45.73 1.48 -17.04
CA PHE A 557 44.48 1.09 -16.40
C PHE A 557 43.33 2.03 -16.77
N ASN A 558 43.54 3.34 -16.66
CA ASN A 558 42.53 4.36 -17.00
C ASN A 558 42.17 4.36 -18.49
N SER A 559 43.14 4.13 -19.38
CA SER A 559 42.91 4.02 -20.83
C SER A 559 42.14 2.75 -21.19
N LYS A 560 42.45 1.61 -20.57
CA LYS A 560 41.63 0.38 -20.70
C LYS A 560 40.19 0.59 -20.22
N LEU A 561 40.00 1.37 -19.14
CA LEU A 561 38.67 1.72 -18.65
C LEU A 561 37.90 2.65 -19.60
N GLU A 562 38.57 3.59 -20.26
CA GLU A 562 37.94 4.45 -21.28
C GLU A 562 37.54 3.65 -22.53
N LEU A 563 38.41 2.75 -23.00
CA LEU A 563 38.13 1.87 -24.15
C LEU A 563 36.99 0.88 -23.89
N GLN A 564 36.84 0.40 -22.64
CA GLN A 564 35.74 -0.48 -22.25
C GLN A 564 34.40 0.24 -22.14
N GLY A 565 34.38 1.58 -22.16
CA GLY A 565 33.22 2.46 -22.16
C GLY A 565 31.94 1.79 -21.69
N GLN A 566 31.76 1.58 -20.39
CA GLN A 566 30.52 1.00 -19.87
C GLN A 566 29.38 2.00 -20.09
N PRO A 567 28.40 1.71 -20.95
CA PRO A 567 27.31 2.66 -21.16
C PRO A 567 26.39 2.67 -19.92
N ASP A 568 25.50 3.63 -19.75
CA ASP A 568 24.60 3.69 -18.58
C ASP A 568 23.56 2.55 -18.61
N LEU A 569 22.96 2.24 -17.46
CA LEU A 569 21.88 1.26 -17.30
C LEU A 569 20.66 1.60 -18.18
N PHE A 570 20.46 2.90 -18.44
CA PHE A 570 19.35 3.48 -19.19
C PHE A 570 19.71 3.84 -20.63
N ASP A 571 20.97 3.68 -21.03
CA ASP A 571 21.38 3.90 -22.42
C ASP A 571 20.75 2.83 -23.34
N PRO A 572 20.37 3.21 -24.58
CA PRO A 572 19.63 2.35 -25.50
C PRO A 572 20.37 1.08 -25.93
#